data_AF-A0A4Q1VMZ5-F1
#
_entry.id   AF-A0A4Q1VMZ5-F1
#
_cell.length_a   1.000
_cell.length_b   1.000
_cell.length_c   1.000
_cell.angle_alpha   90.00
_cell.angle_beta   90.00
_cell.angle_gamma   90.00
#
_symmetry.space_group_name_H-M   'P 1'
#
loop_
_entity.id
_entity.type
_entity.pdbx_description
1 polymer ?
#
loop_
_entity_poly.entity_id
_entity_poly.type
_entity_poly.pdbx_seq_one_letter_code
_entity_poly.pdbx_strand_id
1 'polypeptide(L)'
;MATTKDPSDSQRRLRTDQTDAETVLWNRIRNRRIDGHRFVRQEPIIGYICDFVCREKRIVIEVDGGQHHESAADAVRDERLSEKGYKVLRFWNNEVLGNIEGVLTVIQSELAETEDTP
;
A
#
# COMPACT_ATOMS: atom_id res chain seq x y z
N MET A 1 1.51 -40.14 -23.72
CA MET A 1 2.15 -38.82 -23.72
C MET A 1 1.39 -37.94 -22.74
N ALA A 2 1.88 -37.83 -21.51
CA ALA A 2 1.32 -36.93 -20.50
C ALA A 2 2.32 -35.78 -20.35
N THR A 3 1.91 -34.57 -20.70
CA THR A 3 2.72 -33.37 -20.51
C THR A 3 2.22 -32.67 -19.24
N THR A 4 2.83 -33.00 -18.11
CA THR A 4 2.74 -32.18 -16.90
C THR A 4 3.52 -30.89 -17.18
N LYS A 5 2.84 -29.74 -17.20
CA LYS A 5 3.51 -28.43 -17.19
C LYS A 5 3.24 -27.83 -15.82
N ASP A 6 4.31 -27.76 -15.02
CA ASP A 6 4.30 -27.36 -13.62
C ASP A 6 3.63 -25.99 -13.38
N PRO A 7 2.89 -25.83 -12.27
CA PRO A 7 2.26 -24.57 -11.90
C PRO A 7 3.24 -23.58 -11.23
N SER A 8 3.19 -22.35 -11.72
CA SER A 8 3.50 -21.07 -11.05
C SER A 8 4.87 -20.86 -10.40
N ASP A 9 5.74 -20.13 -11.10
CA ASP A 9 6.92 -19.45 -10.54
C ASP A 9 6.58 -18.12 -9.80
N SER A 10 5.29 -17.76 -9.69
CA SER A 10 4.87 -16.42 -9.26
C SER A 10 4.60 -16.24 -7.77
N GLN A 11 4.90 -17.22 -6.91
CA GLN A 11 4.49 -17.18 -5.49
C GLN A 11 5.61 -17.29 -4.44
N ARG A 12 6.89 -17.16 -4.82
CA ARG A 12 7.99 -17.52 -3.91
C ARG A 12 9.05 -16.46 -3.61
N ARG A 13 8.73 -15.16 -3.68
CA ARG A 13 9.63 -14.10 -3.13
C ARG A 13 8.93 -13.04 -2.29
N LEU A 14 7.80 -13.37 -1.67
CA LEU A 14 7.20 -12.58 -0.59
C LEU A 14 7.76 -13.04 0.75
N ARG A 15 8.93 -12.49 1.11
CA ARG A 15 9.28 -12.08 2.48
C ARG A 15 10.72 -11.57 2.52
N THR A 16 10.85 -10.38 3.13
CA THR A 16 12.02 -9.83 3.86
C THR A 16 13.00 -8.87 3.19
N ASP A 17 12.62 -8.18 2.11
CA ASP A 17 13.26 -6.91 1.74
C ASP A 17 12.18 -5.89 1.37
N GLN A 18 12.31 -4.65 1.84
CA GLN A 18 11.50 -3.55 1.30
C GLN A 18 11.70 -3.53 -0.21
N THR A 19 10.63 -3.43 -0.98
CA THR A 19 10.80 -3.17 -2.40
C THR A 19 11.48 -1.82 -2.60
N ASP A 20 12.21 -1.64 -3.72
CA ASP A 20 12.78 -0.33 -4.07
C ASP A 20 11.68 0.75 -4.11
N ALA A 21 10.47 0.38 -4.54
CA ALA A 21 9.30 1.24 -4.56
C ALA A 21 8.88 1.68 -3.15
N GLU A 22 8.71 0.75 -2.20
CA GLU A 22 8.45 1.10 -0.80
C GLU A 22 9.53 2.01 -0.22
N THR A 23 10.81 1.74 -0.52
CA THR A 23 11.93 2.56 -0.02
C THR A 23 11.86 3.98 -0.57
N VAL A 24 11.61 4.12 -1.88
CA VAL A 24 11.44 5.42 -2.55
C VAL A 24 10.27 6.18 -1.92
N LEU A 25 9.09 5.57 -1.82
CA LEU A 25 7.93 6.23 -1.24
C LEU A 25 8.15 6.59 0.24
N TRP A 26 8.71 5.67 1.03
CA TRP A 26 8.99 5.90 2.44
C TRP A 26 9.87 7.13 2.68
N ASN A 27 10.91 7.33 1.86
CA ASN A 27 11.77 8.50 1.95
C ASN A 27 11.04 9.84 1.70
N ARG A 28 9.93 9.80 0.95
CA ARG A 28 9.12 10.99 0.66
C ARG A 28 8.10 11.28 1.76
N ILE A 29 7.54 10.26 2.42
CA ILE A 29 6.43 10.44 3.37
C ILE A 29 6.83 10.34 4.86
N ARG A 30 7.99 9.75 5.17
CA ARG A 30 8.46 9.60 6.57
C ARG A 30 8.70 10.94 7.26
N ASN A 31 8.81 10.91 8.59
CA ASN A 31 9.21 12.07 9.40
C ASN A 31 8.38 13.33 9.10
N ARG A 32 7.07 13.17 8.83
CA ARG A 32 6.15 14.28 8.55
C ARG A 32 6.53 15.11 7.32
N ARG A 33 7.23 14.50 6.35
CA ARG A 33 7.71 15.19 5.15
C ARG A 33 6.62 15.52 4.14
N ILE A 34 5.50 14.79 4.17
CA ILE A 34 4.32 15.06 3.34
C ILE A 34 3.30 15.81 4.19
N ASP A 35 3.18 17.12 3.96
CA ASP A 35 2.19 18.01 4.56
C ASP A 35 2.08 17.96 6.10
N GLY A 36 3.17 17.60 6.79
CA GLY A 36 3.18 17.48 8.26
C GLY A 36 2.62 16.15 8.81
N HIS A 37 2.13 15.27 7.93
CA HIS A 37 1.41 14.08 8.32
C HIS A 37 2.29 12.89 8.71
N ARG A 38 1.93 12.19 9.79
CA ARG A 38 2.73 11.07 10.30
C ARG A 38 2.31 9.75 9.66
N PHE A 39 3.22 9.20 8.85
CA PHE A 39 3.15 7.82 8.38
C PHE A 39 3.99 6.86 9.24
N VAL A 40 3.46 5.66 9.44
CA VAL A 40 4.16 4.49 10.02
C VAL A 40 4.24 3.41 8.96
N ARG A 41 5.38 2.74 8.83
CA ARG A 41 5.55 1.64 7.87
C ARG A 41 5.24 0.27 8.48
N GLN A 42 4.78 -0.67 7.66
CA GLN A 42 4.54 -2.08 8.00
C GLN A 42 3.69 -2.24 9.26
N GLU A 43 2.58 -1.50 9.32
CA GLU A 43 1.74 -1.43 10.51
C GLU A 43 0.67 -2.54 10.52
N PRO A 44 0.57 -3.34 11.59
CA PRO A 44 -0.53 -4.30 11.73
C PRO A 44 -1.85 -3.58 12.04
N ILE A 45 -2.83 -3.70 11.14
CA ILE A 45 -4.20 -3.23 11.31
C ILE A 45 -5.13 -4.44 11.13
N ILE A 46 -5.94 -4.74 12.16
CA ILE A 46 -6.96 -5.82 12.15
C ILE A 46 -6.51 -7.18 11.60
N GLY A 47 -5.25 -7.54 11.80
CA GLY A 47 -4.67 -8.81 11.35
C GLY A 47 -3.98 -8.77 10.00
N TYR A 48 -3.94 -7.61 9.32
CA TYR A 48 -3.20 -7.38 8.09
C TYR A 48 -2.02 -6.45 8.33
N ILE A 49 -0.88 -6.69 7.68
CA ILE A 49 0.26 -5.78 7.69
C ILE A 49 0.09 -4.83 6.51
N CYS A 50 -0.07 -3.54 6.80
CA CYS A 50 -0.21 -2.49 5.79
C CYS A 50 1.13 -1.79 5.56
N ASP A 51 1.48 -1.46 4.31
CA ASP A 51 2.83 -0.95 3.99
C ASP A 51 3.09 0.41 4.62
N PHE A 52 2.14 1.35 4.50
CA PHE A 52 2.19 2.64 5.19
C PHE A 52 0.82 3.05 5.73
N VAL A 53 0.80 3.63 6.94
CA VAL A 53 -0.44 4.06 7.59
C VAL A 53 -0.28 5.46 8.16
N CYS A 54 -1.19 6.35 7.79
CA CYS A 54 -1.43 7.63 8.43
C CYS A 54 -2.66 7.50 9.33
N ARG A 55 -2.45 7.30 10.63
CA ARG A 55 -3.54 7.06 11.59
C ARG A 55 -4.45 8.27 11.77
N GLU A 56 -3.87 9.46 11.78
CA GLU A 56 -4.60 10.73 11.96
C GLU A 56 -5.60 10.98 10.83
N LYS A 57 -5.26 10.58 9.59
CA LYS A 57 -6.16 10.65 8.42
C LYS A 57 -6.85 9.34 8.08
N ARG A 58 -6.59 8.25 8.83
CA ARG A 58 -7.00 6.87 8.50
C ARG A 58 -6.75 6.52 7.01
N ILE A 59 -5.56 6.83 6.52
CA ILE A 59 -5.14 6.42 5.17
C ILE A 59 -4.16 5.25 5.29
N VAL A 60 -4.45 4.19 4.55
CA VAL A 60 -3.53 3.09 4.28
C VAL A 60 -2.99 3.27 2.86
N ILE A 61 -1.69 3.11 2.68
CA ILE A 61 -1.06 3.02 1.36
C ILE A 61 -0.43 1.64 1.22
N GLU A 62 -0.76 0.97 0.14
CA GLU A 62 -0.18 -0.32 -0.28
C GLU A 62 0.61 -0.11 -1.57
N VAL A 63 1.81 -0.66 -1.63
CA VAL A 63 2.69 -0.63 -2.81
C VAL A 63 2.80 -2.04 -3.35
N ASP A 64 2.09 -2.30 -4.45
CA ASP A 64 1.99 -3.65 -5.01
C ASP A 64 2.86 -3.85 -6.26
N GLY A 65 3.33 -5.09 -6.44
CA GLY A 65 4.13 -5.55 -7.56
C GLY A 65 3.42 -6.48 -8.55
N GLY A 66 2.11 -6.76 -8.42
CA GLY A 66 1.47 -7.88 -9.14
C GLY A 66 0.10 -7.59 -9.77
N GLN A 67 -0.11 -8.03 -11.01
CA GLN A 67 -1.38 -7.84 -11.76
C GLN A 67 -2.60 -8.59 -11.20
N HIS A 68 -2.51 -9.21 -10.02
CA HIS A 68 -3.56 -10.04 -9.44
C HIS A 68 -4.23 -9.36 -8.25
N HIS A 69 -4.94 -8.27 -8.52
CA HIS A 69 -5.73 -7.54 -7.52
C HIS A 69 -7.23 -7.85 -7.59
N GLU A 70 -7.57 -9.12 -7.85
CA GLU A 70 -8.96 -9.59 -7.89
C GLU A 70 -9.16 -10.91 -7.13
N SER A 71 -8.34 -11.15 -6.10
CA SER A 71 -8.61 -12.28 -5.22
C SER A 71 -9.76 -11.91 -4.26
N ALA A 72 -10.66 -12.85 -3.97
CA ALA A 72 -11.72 -12.64 -2.98
C ALA A 72 -11.15 -12.27 -1.58
N ALA A 73 -9.90 -12.64 -1.29
CA ALA A 73 -9.23 -12.31 -0.05
C ALA A 73 -8.88 -10.81 0.06
N ASP A 74 -8.51 -10.16 -1.06
CA ASP A 74 -8.19 -8.73 -1.08
C ASP A 74 -9.45 -7.88 -0.91
N ALA A 75 -10.56 -8.28 -1.54
CA ALA A 75 -11.84 -7.61 -1.36
C ALA A 75 -12.30 -7.63 0.11
N VAL A 76 -12.14 -8.78 0.79
CA VAL A 76 -12.43 -8.89 2.22
C VAL A 76 -11.49 -8.01 3.04
N ARG A 77 -10.19 -7.96 2.70
CA ARG A 77 -9.23 -7.09 3.40
C ARG A 77 -9.65 -5.62 3.30
N ASP A 78 -9.95 -5.16 2.10
CA ASP A 78 -10.30 -3.75 1.83
C ASP A 78 -11.62 -3.38 2.52
N GLU A 79 -12.62 -4.27 2.48
CA GLU A 79 -13.88 -4.10 3.22
C GLU A 79 -13.63 -3.96 4.73
N ARG A 80 -12.80 -4.83 5.31
CA ARG A 80 -12.52 -4.83 6.75
C ARG A 80 -11.76 -3.58 7.19
N LEU A 81 -10.85 -3.07 6.35
CA LEU A 81 -10.16 -1.79 6.60
C LEU A 81 -11.15 -0.61 6.50
N SER A 82 -12.03 -0.63 5.51
CA SER A 82 -13.09 0.36 5.33
C SER A 82 -14.08 0.38 6.50
N GLU A 83 -14.46 -0.79 7.05
CA GLU A 83 -15.27 -0.89 8.28
C GLU A 83 -14.61 -0.21 9.50
N LYS A 84 -13.27 -0.09 9.50
CA LYS A 84 -12.51 0.64 10.52
C LYS A 84 -12.28 2.10 10.17
N GLY A 85 -12.88 2.57 9.08
CA GLY A 85 -12.79 3.94 8.58
C GLY A 85 -11.48 4.23 7.86
N TYR A 86 -10.72 3.20 7.44
CA TYR A 86 -9.51 3.41 6.64
C TYR A 86 -9.84 3.50 5.16
N LYS A 87 -9.31 4.55 4.51
CA LYS A 87 -9.23 4.62 3.05
C LYS A 87 -7.94 3.96 2.58
N VAL A 88 -8.04 3.04 1.63
CA VAL A 88 -6.89 2.32 1.06
C VAL A 88 -6.53 2.94 -0.28
N LEU A 89 -5.28 3.41 -0.41
CA LEU A 89 -4.68 3.86 -1.66
C LEU A 89 -3.67 2.81 -2.10
N ARG A 90 -3.69 2.44 -3.38
CA ARG A 90 -2.83 1.39 -3.91
C ARG A 90 -2.06 1.91 -5.12
N PHE A 91 -0.74 1.72 -5.09
CA PHE A 91 0.14 2.14 -6.16
C PHE A 91 0.95 0.97 -6.69
N TRP A 92 1.17 0.95 -8.00
CA TRP A 92 2.03 -0.04 -8.62
C TRP A 92 3.50 0.31 -8.42
N ASN A 93 4.36 -0.71 -8.30
CA ASN A 93 5.81 -0.52 -8.22
C ASN A 93 6.36 0.37 -9.35
N ASN A 94 5.91 0.16 -10.60
CA ASN A 94 6.35 0.97 -11.74
C ASN A 94 5.81 2.41 -11.68
N GLU A 95 4.66 2.65 -11.06
CA GLU A 95 4.13 3.99 -10.84
C GLU A 95 4.95 4.73 -9.79
N VAL A 96 5.25 4.09 -8.66
CA VAL A 96 6.09 4.68 -7.61
C VAL A 96 7.50 4.97 -8.13
N LEU A 97 8.10 4.05 -8.87
CA LEU A 97 9.46 4.20 -9.40
C LEU A 97 9.53 5.13 -10.62
N GLY A 98 8.49 5.17 -11.46
CA GLY A 98 8.46 5.95 -12.70
C GLY A 98 7.79 7.31 -12.60
N ASN A 99 6.93 7.52 -11.61
CA ASN A 99 6.10 8.72 -11.46
C ASN A 99 5.82 9.05 -9.97
N ILE A 100 6.88 9.14 -9.17
CA ILE A 100 6.75 9.42 -7.73
C ILE A 100 5.98 10.72 -7.44
N GLU A 101 6.13 11.76 -8.25
CA GLU A 101 5.43 13.03 -8.02
C GLU A 101 3.92 12.92 -8.28
N GLY A 102 3.50 12.09 -9.24
CA GLY A 102 2.09 11.77 -9.43
C GLY A 102 1.50 11.00 -8.24
N VAL A 103 2.23 10.01 -7.73
CA VAL A 103 1.84 9.27 -6.51
C VAL A 103 1.68 10.21 -5.32
N LEU A 104 2.64 11.11 -5.10
CA LEU A 104 2.58 12.08 -4.01
C LEU A 104 1.40 13.04 -4.19
N THR A 105 1.12 13.50 -5.41
CA THR A 105 -0.03 14.37 -5.68
C THR A 105 -1.34 13.71 -5.27
N VAL A 106 -1.53 12.42 -5.59
CA VAL A 106 -2.71 11.67 -5.14
C VAL A 106 -2.77 11.60 -3.62
N ILE A 107 -1.66 11.24 -2.96
CA ILE A 107 -1.62 11.15 -1.49
C ILE A 107 -1.94 12.50 -0.85
N GLN A 108 -1.41 13.61 -1.36
CA GLN A 108 -1.66 14.95 -0.83
C GLN A 108 -3.11 15.37 -0.99
N SER A 109 -3.72 15.14 -2.16
CA SER A 109 -5.15 15.40 -2.37
C SER A 109 -6.00 14.63 -1.35
N GLU A 110 -5.67 13.36 -1.13
CA GLU A 110 -6.39 12.50 -0.19
C GLU A 110 -6.23 12.92 1.27
N LEU A 111 -5.02 13.35 1.66
CA LEU A 111 -4.76 13.92 2.98
C LEU A 111 -5.54 15.23 3.20
N ALA A 112 -5.72 16.04 2.16
CA ALA A 112 -6.44 17.31 2.22
C ALA A 112 -7.97 17.13 2.27
N GLU A 113 -8.51 16.12 1.58
CA GLU A 113 -9.95 15.81 1.57
C GLU A 113 -10.42 15.06 2.82
N THR A 114 -9.51 14.33 3.47
CA THR A 114 -9.87 13.53 4.65
C THR A 114 -9.77 14.36 5.92
N GLU A 115 -10.86 14.39 6.70
CA GLU A 115 -10.88 15.04 8.01
C GLU A 115 -9.98 14.30 9.02
N ASP A 116 -9.42 15.06 9.97
CA ASP A 116 -8.65 14.45 11.05
C ASP A 116 -9.56 13.59 11.94
N THR A 117 -9.05 12.42 12.32
CA THR A 117 -9.73 11.59 13.32
C THR A 117 -9.60 12.22 14.71
N PRO A 118 -10.70 12.32 15.50
CA PRO A 118 -10.67 12.82 16.87
C PRO A 118 -9.77 12.03 17.82
#